data_AF-H9B223-F1
#
_entry.id   AF-H9B223-F1
#
_cell.length_a   1.000
_cell.length_b   1.000
_cell.length_c   1.000
_cell.angle_alpha   90.00
_cell.angle_beta   90.00
_cell.angle_gamma   90.00
#
_symmetry.space_group_name_H-M   'P 1'
#
loop_
_entity.id
_entity.type
_entity.pdbx_description
1 polymer ?
#
loop_
_entity_poly.entity_id
_entity_poly.type
_entity_poly.pdbx_seq_one_letter_code
_entity_poly.pdbx_strand_id
1 'polypeptide(L)'
;TIAIKEYNLIRHMFEGSSFLANVGETSKQPNGLVSLQEQLLSDICRNRTHVRNSYQGIEVIKRRAFCRKVLLVLDDVDNVQQLKALAIDRDSFGFGSRNIITTRDISLLNLLKVDEIYAPKPLNRSESLELLSWHAFKEDLPKGNYLDLSDQVVAYAGGLPLALEVLGSLLYGKSIPEWKSAIAKLKKIPHVDIQAKLKISSDSLSDEVKELFLDTACFFAGTYGNSTIKILEGCNFFAAIGIRVLADRCLIKYGPCNELLM
;
A
#
# COMPACT_ATOMS: atom_id res chain seq x y z
N THR A 1 -7.92 -3.17 2.26
CA THR A 1 -8.77 -3.46 3.43
C THR A 1 -9.47 -2.24 4.02
N ILE A 2 -8.75 -1.18 4.41
CA ILE A 2 -9.37 0.02 5.01
C ILE A 2 -10.33 0.71 4.03
N ALA A 3 -9.86 1.01 2.81
CA ALA A 3 -10.64 1.73 1.81
C ALA A 3 -11.95 1.03 1.42
N ILE A 4 -11.94 -0.30 1.26
CA ILE A 4 -13.16 -1.06 0.92
C ILE A 4 -14.16 -1.10 2.08
N LYS A 5 -13.68 -1.16 3.33
CA LYS A 5 -14.56 -1.13 4.51
C LYS A 5 -15.24 0.23 4.64
N GLU A 6 -14.49 1.32 4.48
CA GLU A 6 -15.04 2.68 4.45
C GLU A 6 -16.00 2.86 3.29
N TYR A 7 -15.63 2.45 2.08
CA TYR A 7 -16.48 2.50 0.89
C TYR A 7 -17.85 1.87 1.13
N ASN A 8 -17.88 0.64 1.67
CA ASN A 8 -19.11 -0.06 1.95
C ASN A 8 -19.96 0.63 3.02
N LEU A 9 -19.31 1.26 4.01
CA LEU A 9 -19.99 2.01 5.06
C LEU A 9 -20.70 3.24 4.49
N ILE A 10 -20.04 4.02 3.62
CA ILE A 10 -20.53 5.37 3.27
C ILE A 10 -21.14 5.49 1.86
N ARG A 11 -20.99 4.51 0.97
CA ARG A 11 -21.44 4.58 -0.44
C ARG A 11 -22.92 4.95 -0.63
N HIS A 12 -23.78 4.58 0.31
CA HIS A 12 -25.21 4.84 0.24
C HIS A 12 -25.57 6.33 0.41
N MET A 13 -24.63 7.17 0.87
CA MET A 13 -24.80 8.61 1.05
C MET A 13 -24.51 9.43 -0.23
N PHE A 14 -24.24 8.75 -1.35
CA PHE A 14 -23.82 9.35 -2.63
C PHE A 14 -24.75 8.91 -3.76
N GLU A 15 -24.87 9.73 -4.80
CA GLU A 15 -25.71 9.45 -5.97
C GLU A 15 -25.11 8.36 -6.86
N GLY A 16 -23.78 8.34 -6.95
CA GLY A 16 -22.98 7.33 -7.62
C GLY A 16 -21.79 6.91 -6.77
N SER A 17 -21.38 5.65 -6.85
CA SER A 17 -20.24 5.14 -6.10
C SER A 17 -19.49 4.10 -6.91
N SER A 18 -18.16 4.20 -7.00
CA SER A 18 -17.31 3.20 -7.67
C SER A 18 -16.08 2.86 -6.83
N PHE A 19 -15.72 1.58 -6.83
CA PHE A 19 -14.48 1.07 -6.26
C PHE A 19 -13.64 0.45 -7.37
N LEU A 20 -12.58 1.14 -7.77
CA LEU A 20 -11.65 0.68 -8.79
C LEU A 20 -10.47 -0.02 -8.08
N ALA A 21 -10.49 -1.35 -8.09
CA ALA A 21 -9.46 -2.17 -7.46
C ALA A 21 -8.19 -2.27 -8.33
N ASN A 22 -7.02 -2.33 -7.71
CA ASN A 22 -5.73 -2.62 -8.37
C ASN A 22 -5.45 -1.76 -9.61
N VAL A 23 -5.71 -0.45 -9.54
CA VAL A 23 -5.59 0.49 -10.67
C VAL A 23 -4.18 0.42 -11.31
N GLY A 24 -3.14 0.33 -10.49
CA GLY A 24 -1.75 0.19 -10.92
C GLY A 24 -1.52 -0.99 -11.85
N GLU A 25 -2.02 -2.18 -11.49
CA GLU A 25 -1.87 -3.39 -12.30
C GLU A 25 -2.83 -3.41 -13.49
N THR A 26 -4.11 -3.08 -13.27
CA THR A 26 -5.13 -3.11 -14.32
C THR A 26 -4.79 -2.16 -15.46
N SER A 27 -4.28 -0.96 -15.16
CA SER A 27 -3.92 0.03 -16.19
C SER A 27 -2.79 -0.41 -17.14
N LYS A 28 -1.94 -1.35 -16.71
CA LYS A 28 -0.83 -1.90 -17.51
C LYS A 28 -1.29 -2.99 -18.48
N GLN A 29 -2.49 -3.53 -18.31
CA GLN A 29 -3.06 -4.53 -19.21
C GLN A 29 -3.53 -3.90 -20.53
N PRO A 30 -3.60 -4.68 -21.63
CA PRO A 30 -4.18 -4.21 -22.88
C PRO A 30 -5.60 -3.65 -22.65
N ASN A 31 -5.85 -2.41 -23.08
CA ASN A 31 -7.11 -1.69 -22.86
C ASN A 31 -7.50 -1.46 -21.38
N GLY A 32 -6.57 -1.65 -20.44
CA GLY A 32 -6.84 -1.55 -19.00
C GLY A 32 -7.43 -0.22 -18.56
N LEU A 33 -6.90 0.89 -19.06
CA LEU A 33 -7.44 2.24 -18.78
C LEU A 33 -8.88 2.40 -19.27
N VAL A 34 -9.21 1.87 -20.46
CA VAL A 34 -10.57 1.91 -21.01
C VAL A 34 -11.51 1.10 -20.12
N SER A 35 -11.09 -0.10 -19.70
CA SER A 35 -11.86 -0.95 -18.80
C SER A 35 -12.18 -0.25 -17.47
N LEU A 36 -11.21 0.46 -16.88
CA LEU A 36 -11.41 1.25 -15.67
C LEU A 36 -12.40 2.42 -15.89
N GLN A 37 -12.32 3.12 -17.03
CA GLN A 37 -13.26 4.18 -17.38
C GLN A 37 -14.69 3.65 -17.58
N GLU A 38 -14.85 2.53 -18.27
CA GLU A 38 -16.14 1.89 -18.49
C GLU A 38 -16.77 1.41 -17.18
N GLN A 39 -15.96 0.83 -16.27
CA GLN A 39 -16.40 0.46 -14.93
C GLN A 39 -16.87 1.69 -14.15
N LEU A 40 -16.05 2.75 -14.08
CA LEU A 40 -16.40 4.00 -13.40
C LEU A 40 -17.73 4.55 -13.91
N LEU A 41 -17.88 4.65 -15.23
CA LEU A 41 -19.10 5.15 -15.87
C LEU A 41 -20.30 4.26 -15.57
N SER A 42 -20.15 2.94 -15.63
CA SER A 42 -21.20 1.98 -15.31
C SER A 42 -21.69 2.12 -13.87
N ASP A 43 -20.75 2.25 -12.93
CA ASP A 43 -21.02 2.35 -11.50
C ASP A 43 -21.73 3.67 -11.13
N ILE A 44 -21.29 4.80 -11.69
CA ILE A 44 -21.87 6.13 -11.37
C ILE A 44 -23.13 6.45 -12.18
N CYS A 45 -23.25 5.93 -13.41
CA CYS A 45 -24.40 6.20 -14.27
C CYS A 45 -25.48 5.12 -14.22
N ARG A 46 -25.19 3.96 -13.59
CA ARG A 46 -26.04 2.76 -13.60
C ARG A 46 -26.45 2.31 -15.01
N ASN A 47 -25.57 2.53 -15.98
CA ASN A 47 -25.78 2.12 -17.36
C ASN A 47 -24.46 1.68 -17.99
N ARG A 48 -24.47 0.54 -18.67
CA ARG A 48 -23.31 0.05 -19.41
C ARG A 48 -22.92 1.08 -20.46
N THR A 49 -21.70 1.57 -20.34
CA THR A 49 -21.18 2.57 -21.27
C THR A 49 -19.97 1.97 -21.95
N HIS A 50 -20.04 1.87 -23.28
CA HIS A 50 -18.90 1.46 -24.09
C HIS A 50 -18.10 2.70 -24.51
N VAL A 51 -16.79 2.63 -24.37
CA VAL A 51 -15.85 3.68 -24.71
C VAL A 51 -14.88 3.13 -25.76
N ARG A 52 -14.73 3.84 -26.89
CA ARG A 52 -13.88 3.38 -28.01
C ARG A 52 -12.39 3.46 -27.68
N ASN A 53 -11.99 4.48 -26.91
CA ASN A 53 -10.61 4.70 -26.48
C ASN A 53 -10.55 5.61 -25.25
N SER A 54 -9.38 5.66 -24.61
CA SER A 54 -9.18 6.41 -23.36
C SER A 54 -9.54 7.89 -23.47
N TYR A 55 -9.20 8.56 -24.59
CA TYR A 55 -9.51 9.98 -24.77
C TYR A 55 -11.01 10.25 -24.79
N GLN A 56 -11.78 9.40 -25.48
CA GLN A 56 -13.24 9.49 -25.47
C GLN A 56 -13.79 9.26 -24.06
N GLY A 57 -13.22 8.30 -23.31
CA GLY A 57 -13.66 7.98 -21.95
C GLY A 57 -13.54 9.16 -21.01
N ILE A 58 -12.44 9.90 -21.07
CA ILE A 58 -12.22 11.14 -20.30
C ILE A 58 -13.37 12.13 -20.52
N GLU A 59 -13.69 12.42 -21.78
CA GLU A 59 -14.75 13.39 -22.11
C GLU A 59 -16.14 12.92 -21.66
N VAL A 60 -16.41 11.61 -21.75
CA VAL A 60 -17.67 11.03 -21.28
C VAL A 60 -17.77 11.08 -19.75
N ILE A 61 -16.68 10.78 -19.04
CA ILE A 61 -16.61 10.88 -17.57
C ILE A 61 -16.88 12.32 -17.15
N LYS A 62 -16.13 13.29 -17.69
CA LYS A 62 -16.34 14.71 -17.38
C LYS A 62 -17.80 15.09 -17.60
N ARG A 63 -18.36 14.82 -18.79
CA ARG A 63 -19.75 15.21 -19.09
C ARG A 63 -20.79 14.58 -18.17
N ARG A 64 -20.64 13.29 -17.81
CA ARG A 64 -21.69 12.54 -17.10
C ARG A 64 -21.56 12.58 -15.59
N ALA A 65 -20.35 12.72 -15.09
CA ALA A 65 -20.06 12.78 -13.67
C ALA A 65 -20.07 14.22 -13.13
N PHE A 66 -19.98 15.22 -14.02
CA PHE A 66 -20.11 16.63 -13.67
C PHE A 66 -21.39 16.89 -12.88
N CYS A 67 -21.26 17.63 -11.78
CA CYS A 67 -22.32 17.98 -10.82
C CYS A 67 -23.00 16.81 -10.08
N ARG A 68 -22.54 15.56 -10.21
CA ARG A 68 -23.06 14.44 -9.40
C ARG A 68 -22.30 14.29 -8.10
N LYS A 69 -23.00 13.97 -7.02
CA LYS A 69 -22.35 13.64 -5.75
C LYS A 69 -21.83 12.20 -5.78
N VAL A 70 -20.52 12.03 -6.04
CA VAL A 70 -19.88 10.73 -6.26
C VAL A 70 -18.94 10.34 -5.12
N LEU A 71 -18.95 9.06 -4.74
CA LEU A 71 -17.89 8.44 -3.95
C LEU A 71 -17.02 7.57 -4.85
N LEU A 72 -15.76 7.94 -5.01
CA LEU A 72 -14.80 7.16 -5.80
C LEU A 72 -13.68 6.65 -4.90
N VAL A 73 -13.39 5.36 -5.00
CA VAL A 73 -12.17 4.77 -4.45
C VAL A 73 -11.28 4.28 -5.57
N LEU A 74 -10.02 4.72 -5.54
CA LEU A 74 -8.96 4.37 -6.47
C LEU A 74 -7.91 3.59 -5.68
N ASP A 75 -7.94 2.27 -5.79
CA ASP A 75 -7.04 1.40 -5.04
C ASP A 75 -5.75 1.12 -5.82
N ASP A 76 -4.61 1.26 -5.16
CA ASP A 76 -3.27 0.99 -5.69
C ASP A 76 -2.88 1.85 -6.91
N VAL A 77 -3.04 3.16 -6.80
CA VAL A 77 -2.58 4.12 -7.83
C VAL A 77 -1.07 4.28 -7.75
N ASP A 78 -0.36 4.04 -8.84
CA ASP A 78 1.11 4.13 -8.93
C ASP A 78 1.61 5.12 -9.99
N ASN A 79 0.70 5.76 -10.74
CA ASN A 79 1.04 6.73 -11.78
C ASN A 79 -0.03 7.82 -11.98
N VAL A 80 0.38 9.09 -12.05
CA VAL A 80 -0.52 10.22 -12.30
C VAL A 80 -1.32 10.10 -13.61
N GLN A 81 -0.80 9.40 -14.62
CA GLN A 81 -1.51 9.18 -15.88
C GLN A 81 -2.79 8.35 -15.70
N GLN A 82 -2.87 7.49 -14.69
CA GLN A 82 -4.09 6.76 -14.34
C GLN A 82 -5.21 7.72 -13.91
N LEU A 83 -4.86 8.71 -13.09
CA LEU A 83 -5.80 9.71 -12.61
C LEU A 83 -6.27 10.63 -13.74
N LYS A 84 -5.34 11.06 -14.60
CA LYS A 84 -5.67 11.85 -15.81
C LYS A 84 -6.59 11.07 -16.75
N ALA A 85 -6.34 9.78 -16.96
CA ALA A 85 -7.18 8.92 -17.79
C ALA A 85 -8.58 8.75 -17.18
N LEU A 86 -8.71 8.77 -15.86
CA LEU A 86 -10.01 8.70 -15.19
C LEU A 86 -10.68 10.06 -15.01
N ALA A 87 -10.11 11.12 -15.60
CA ALA A 87 -10.56 12.50 -15.47
C ALA A 87 -10.68 12.96 -14.00
N ILE A 88 -9.75 12.51 -13.16
CA ILE A 88 -9.72 12.82 -11.73
C ILE A 88 -8.80 14.02 -11.46
N ASP A 89 -9.39 15.04 -10.87
CA ASP A 89 -8.86 16.30 -10.37
C ASP A 89 -9.70 16.75 -9.15
N ARG A 90 -9.47 17.97 -8.63
CA ARG A 90 -10.18 18.49 -7.44
C ARG A 90 -11.67 18.77 -7.68
N ASP A 91 -12.06 19.07 -8.92
CA ASP A 91 -13.40 19.56 -9.27
C ASP A 91 -14.14 18.60 -10.21
N SER A 92 -13.72 17.33 -10.27
CA SER A 92 -14.20 16.35 -11.26
C SER A 92 -15.67 15.99 -11.09
N PHE A 93 -16.18 16.13 -9.87
CA PHE A 93 -17.51 15.71 -9.47
C PHE A 93 -18.27 16.85 -8.79
N GLY A 94 -19.56 16.65 -8.56
CA GLY A 94 -20.41 17.62 -7.88
C GLY A 94 -20.04 17.85 -6.42
N PHE A 95 -20.59 18.92 -5.85
CA PHE A 95 -20.40 19.26 -4.45
C PHE A 95 -20.75 18.10 -3.50
N GLY A 96 -19.94 17.92 -2.46
CA GLY A 96 -20.09 16.83 -1.49
C GLY A 96 -19.58 15.47 -1.95
N SER A 97 -18.95 15.38 -3.12
CA SER A 97 -18.23 14.18 -3.58
C SER A 97 -16.98 13.91 -2.73
N ARG A 98 -16.54 12.65 -2.73
CA ARG A 98 -15.32 12.23 -2.04
C ARG A 98 -14.51 11.26 -2.91
N ASN A 99 -13.23 11.56 -3.07
CA ASN A 99 -12.26 10.70 -3.75
C ASN A 99 -11.29 10.13 -2.70
N ILE A 100 -11.19 8.81 -2.60
CA ILE A 100 -10.25 8.11 -1.72
C ILE A 100 -9.22 7.43 -2.61
N ILE A 101 -7.97 7.81 -2.48
CA ILE A 101 -6.86 7.25 -3.25
C ILE A 101 -5.97 6.45 -2.29
N THR A 102 -5.71 5.19 -2.60
CA THR A 102 -4.65 4.43 -1.92
C THR A 102 -3.44 4.35 -2.85
N THR A 103 -2.26 4.61 -2.30
CA THR A 103 -1.00 4.58 -3.03
C THR A 103 0.15 4.25 -2.09
N ARG A 104 1.24 3.73 -2.65
CA ARG A 104 2.53 3.55 -1.96
C ARG A 104 3.50 4.69 -2.26
N ASP A 105 3.07 5.73 -2.97
CA ASP A 105 3.90 6.87 -3.38
C ASP A 105 3.25 8.20 -2.97
N ILE A 106 3.78 8.81 -1.90
CA ILE A 106 3.26 10.08 -1.38
C ILE A 106 3.49 11.24 -2.35
N SER A 107 4.45 11.14 -3.27
CA SER A 107 4.71 12.19 -4.26
C SER A 107 3.51 12.40 -5.19
N LEU A 108 2.75 11.33 -5.48
CA LEU A 108 1.50 11.40 -6.24
C LEU A 108 0.44 12.22 -5.50
N LEU A 109 0.32 12.05 -4.17
CA LEU A 109 -0.64 12.79 -3.36
C LEU A 109 -0.27 14.28 -3.29
N ASN A 110 1.03 14.59 -3.19
CA ASN A 110 1.54 15.96 -3.21
C ASN A 110 1.27 16.65 -4.55
N LEU A 111 1.46 15.94 -5.67
CA LEU A 111 1.20 16.47 -7.01
C LEU A 111 -0.28 16.83 -7.21
N LEU A 112 -1.18 16.00 -6.69
CA LEU A 112 -2.63 16.25 -6.73
C LEU A 112 -3.07 17.34 -5.76
N LYS A 113 -2.21 17.69 -4.79
CA LYS A 113 -2.54 18.53 -3.65
C LYS A 113 -3.81 17.99 -3.00
N VAL A 114 -3.81 16.77 -2.47
CA VAL A 114 -4.99 16.22 -1.79
C VAL A 114 -5.34 17.04 -0.53
N ASP A 115 -6.59 16.96 -0.07
CA ASP A 115 -7.05 17.70 1.11
C ASP A 115 -6.54 17.09 2.42
N GLU A 116 -6.50 15.75 2.50
CA GLU A 116 -6.03 15.03 3.68
C GLU A 116 -5.22 13.79 3.29
N ILE A 117 -4.22 13.44 4.12
CA ILE A 117 -3.41 12.23 3.98
C ILE A 117 -3.54 11.41 5.26
N TYR A 118 -4.01 10.17 5.12
CA TYR A 118 -4.04 9.19 6.20
C TYR A 118 -2.91 8.18 6.01
N ALA A 119 -1.94 8.18 6.93
CA ALA A 119 -0.89 7.16 7.00
C ALA A 119 -1.29 6.05 7.98
N PRO A 120 -1.60 4.82 7.50
CA PRO A 120 -1.95 3.71 8.39
C PRO A 120 -0.79 3.37 9.34
N LYS A 121 -1.11 3.16 10.61
CA LYS A 121 -0.12 2.74 11.61
C LYS A 121 0.02 1.21 11.62
N PRO A 122 1.21 0.69 11.95
CA PRO A 122 1.38 -0.73 12.27
C PRO A 122 0.45 -1.12 13.43
N LEU A 123 0.05 -2.39 13.46
CA LEU A 123 -0.72 -2.95 14.56
C LEU A 123 0.08 -2.90 15.84
N ASN A 124 -0.57 -2.55 16.95
CA ASN A 124 0.05 -2.67 18.25
C ASN A 124 0.20 -4.15 18.65
N ARG A 125 0.88 -4.42 19.77
CA ARG A 125 1.11 -5.81 20.23
C ARG A 125 -0.20 -6.60 20.40
N SER A 126 -1.23 -6.00 20.99
CA SER A 126 -2.51 -6.67 21.25
C SER A 126 -3.24 -7.03 19.96
N GLU A 127 -3.37 -6.06 19.05
CA GLU A 127 -3.97 -6.26 17.73
C GLU A 127 -3.18 -7.30 16.90
N SER A 128 -1.86 -7.30 17.04
CA SER A 128 -0.98 -8.25 16.34
C SER A 128 -1.15 -9.67 16.86
N LEU A 129 -1.27 -9.84 18.19
CA LEU A 129 -1.52 -11.14 18.81
C LEU A 129 -2.90 -11.68 18.40
N GLU A 130 -3.92 -10.83 18.38
CA GLU A 130 -5.28 -11.20 17.97
C GLU A 130 -5.28 -11.70 16.51
N LEU A 131 -4.71 -10.91 15.59
CA LEU A 131 -4.63 -11.29 14.18
C LEU A 131 -3.82 -12.58 13.98
N LEU A 132 -2.66 -12.71 14.63
CA LEU A 132 -1.87 -13.94 14.56
C LEU A 132 -2.70 -15.13 15.06
N SER A 133 -3.46 -14.96 16.13
CA SER A 133 -4.24 -16.03 16.76
C SER A 133 -5.39 -16.49 15.88
N TRP A 134 -6.08 -15.58 15.18
CA TRP A 134 -7.10 -15.96 14.21
C TRP A 134 -6.54 -16.86 13.11
N HIS A 135 -5.30 -16.60 12.67
CA HIS A 135 -4.67 -17.39 11.62
C HIS A 135 -4.06 -18.70 12.14
N ALA A 136 -3.40 -18.67 13.30
CA ALA A 136 -2.65 -19.79 13.85
C ALA A 136 -3.48 -20.77 14.72
N PHE A 137 -4.53 -20.27 15.37
CA PHE A 137 -5.32 -21.04 16.34
C PHE A 137 -6.82 -21.06 16.03
N LYS A 138 -7.33 -20.17 15.16
CA LYS A 138 -8.77 -19.94 14.91
C LYS A 138 -9.50 -19.42 16.15
N GLU A 139 -8.76 -18.75 17.03
CA GLU A 139 -9.20 -18.15 18.28
C GLU A 139 -8.65 -16.72 18.34
N ASP A 140 -9.23 -15.86 19.17
CA ASP A 140 -8.81 -14.47 19.37
C ASP A 140 -7.53 -14.35 20.22
N LEU A 141 -7.19 -15.40 20.97
CA LEU A 141 -6.01 -15.43 21.83
C LEU A 141 -5.11 -16.65 21.54
N PRO A 142 -3.80 -16.54 21.84
CA PRO A 142 -2.92 -17.68 21.80
C PRO A 142 -3.32 -18.73 22.84
N LYS A 143 -3.14 -20.01 22.49
CA LYS A 143 -3.19 -21.09 23.48
C LYS A 143 -2.12 -20.85 24.54
N GLY A 144 -2.41 -21.10 25.82
CA GLY A 144 -1.58 -20.63 26.94
C GLY A 144 -0.09 -21.03 26.86
N ASN A 145 0.23 -22.21 26.34
CA ASN A 145 1.61 -22.69 26.16
C ASN A 145 2.32 -22.15 24.88
N TYR A 146 1.63 -21.34 24.07
CA TYR A 146 2.17 -20.71 22.86
C TYR A 146 2.41 -19.20 23.01
N LEU A 147 1.96 -18.56 24.09
CA LEU A 147 2.03 -17.09 24.23
C LEU A 147 3.44 -16.52 23.96
N ASP A 148 4.47 -17.09 24.59
CA ASP A 148 5.86 -16.66 24.40
C ASP A 148 6.37 -16.86 22.96
N LEU A 149 5.85 -17.85 22.24
CA LEU A 149 6.19 -18.10 20.85
C LEU A 149 5.43 -17.14 19.93
N SER A 150 4.16 -16.87 20.23
CA SER A 150 3.34 -15.88 19.55
C SER A 150 3.94 -14.48 19.68
N ASP A 151 4.42 -14.09 20.86
CA ASP A 151 5.11 -12.81 21.06
C ASP A 151 6.39 -12.69 20.22
N GLN A 152 7.16 -13.77 20.07
CA GLN A 152 8.33 -13.78 19.19
C GLN A 152 7.95 -13.59 17.71
N VAL A 153 6.85 -14.19 17.26
CA VAL A 153 6.33 -14.02 15.90
C VAL A 153 5.80 -12.60 15.68
N VAL A 154 5.08 -12.05 16.66
CA VAL A 154 4.59 -10.66 16.63
C VAL A 154 5.76 -9.67 16.57
N ALA A 155 6.79 -9.88 17.39
CA ALA A 155 7.99 -9.04 17.37
C ALA A 155 8.70 -9.11 16.01
N TYR A 156 8.80 -10.30 15.41
CA TYR A 156 9.38 -10.48 14.07
C TYR A 156 8.55 -9.77 12.98
N ALA A 157 7.22 -9.84 13.06
CA ALA A 157 6.33 -9.25 12.06
C ALA A 157 6.24 -7.71 12.14
N GLY A 158 6.66 -7.10 13.25
CA GLY A 158 6.73 -5.64 13.38
C GLY A 158 5.37 -4.93 13.25
N GLY A 159 4.27 -5.62 13.58
CA GLY A 159 2.91 -5.09 13.46
C GLY A 159 2.38 -5.02 12.02
N LEU A 160 3.06 -5.62 11.04
CA LEU A 160 2.57 -5.71 9.66
C LEU A 160 1.47 -6.79 9.54
N PRO A 161 0.21 -6.42 9.22
CA PRO A 161 -0.89 -7.39 9.15
C PRO A 161 -0.59 -8.55 8.20
N LEU A 162 -0.06 -8.23 7.01
CA LEU A 162 0.25 -9.24 5.99
C LEU A 162 1.27 -10.27 6.47
N ALA A 163 2.28 -9.85 7.22
CA ALA A 163 3.28 -10.77 7.77
C ALA A 163 2.63 -11.68 8.82
N LEU A 164 1.77 -11.14 9.69
CA LEU A 164 1.07 -11.91 10.72
C LEU A 164 0.12 -12.96 10.11
N GLU A 165 -0.61 -12.62 9.05
CA GLU A 165 -1.52 -13.56 8.35
C GLU A 165 -0.74 -14.75 7.74
N VAL A 166 0.36 -14.46 7.05
CA VAL A 166 1.22 -15.49 6.43
C VAL A 166 1.85 -16.39 7.48
N LEU A 167 2.44 -15.79 8.52
CA LEU A 167 3.10 -16.53 9.60
C LEU A 167 2.10 -17.34 10.43
N GLY A 168 0.93 -16.78 10.75
CA GLY A 168 -0.11 -17.51 11.47
C GLY A 168 -0.59 -18.72 10.67
N SER A 169 -0.79 -18.55 9.36
CA SER A 169 -1.20 -19.65 8.48
C SER A 169 -0.11 -20.73 8.36
N LEU A 170 1.17 -20.34 8.30
CA LEU A 170 2.31 -21.27 8.32
C LEU A 170 2.38 -22.10 9.61
N LEU A 171 1.99 -21.51 10.73
CA LEU A 171 2.09 -22.08 12.07
C LEU A 171 0.83 -22.83 12.52
N TYR A 172 -0.25 -22.75 11.74
CA TYR A 172 -1.51 -23.42 12.02
C TYR A 172 -1.33 -24.94 12.19
N GLY A 173 -1.84 -25.47 13.30
CA GLY A 173 -1.79 -26.91 13.62
C GLY A 173 -0.42 -27.45 14.01
N LYS A 174 0.62 -26.62 14.10
CA LYS A 174 1.98 -27.04 14.46
C LYS A 174 2.19 -27.15 15.96
N SER A 175 3.03 -28.11 16.36
CA SER A 175 3.47 -28.32 17.73
C SER A 175 4.48 -27.25 18.21
N ILE A 176 4.67 -27.13 19.52
CA ILE A 176 5.67 -26.22 20.11
C ILE A 176 7.09 -26.41 19.53
N PRO A 177 7.62 -27.65 19.39
CA PRO A 177 8.93 -27.85 18.76
C PRO A 177 8.99 -27.35 17.31
N GLU A 178 7.93 -27.53 16.54
CA GLU A 178 7.84 -27.04 15.16
C GLU A 178 7.78 -25.50 15.11
N TRP A 179 7.03 -24.85 16.01
CA TRP A 179 7.02 -23.40 16.14
C TRP A 179 8.41 -22.84 16.42
N LYS A 180 9.13 -23.43 17.39
CA LYS A 180 10.52 -23.05 17.71
C LYS A 180 11.43 -23.18 16.49
N SER A 181 11.30 -24.28 15.75
CA SER A 181 12.07 -24.51 14.52
C SER A 181 11.74 -23.49 13.42
N ALA A 182 10.45 -23.20 13.20
CA ALA A 182 9.99 -22.23 12.22
C ALA A 182 10.49 -20.81 12.55
N ILE A 183 10.37 -20.38 13.81
CA ILE A 183 10.89 -19.09 14.27
C ILE A 183 12.41 -19.01 14.09
N ALA A 184 13.14 -20.08 14.42
CA ALA A 184 14.60 -20.12 14.22
C ALA A 184 14.98 -20.02 12.73
N LYS A 185 14.18 -20.62 11.83
CA LYS A 185 14.35 -20.48 10.38
C LYS A 185 14.10 -19.05 9.91
N LEU A 186 13.00 -18.42 10.36
CA LEU A 186 12.62 -17.05 9.95
C LEU A 186 13.69 -16.01 10.30
N LYS A 187 14.38 -16.18 11.44
CA LYS A 187 15.51 -15.32 11.85
C LYS A 187 16.70 -15.39 10.90
N LYS A 188 16.82 -16.46 10.09
CA LYS A 188 17.91 -16.66 9.13
C LYS A 188 17.48 -16.42 7.69
N ILE A 189 16.28 -16.86 7.35
CA ILE A 189 15.75 -16.87 5.99
C ILE A 189 14.31 -16.35 6.07
N PRO A 190 14.04 -15.11 5.60
CA PRO A 190 12.69 -14.58 5.60
C PRO A 190 11.76 -15.42 4.72
N HIS A 191 10.47 -15.44 5.06
CA HIS A 191 9.49 -16.22 4.32
C HIS A 191 9.29 -15.71 2.89
N VAL A 192 9.26 -16.61 1.91
CA VAL A 192 9.18 -16.27 0.48
C VAL A 192 7.97 -15.42 0.12
N ASP A 193 6.79 -15.72 0.68
CA ASP A 193 5.57 -14.95 0.37
C ASP A 193 5.62 -13.53 0.93
N ILE A 194 6.24 -13.34 2.11
CA ILE A 194 6.44 -12.01 2.71
C ILE A 194 7.43 -11.23 1.84
N GLN A 195 8.54 -11.87 1.46
CA GLN A 195 9.52 -11.27 0.56
C GLN A 195 8.88 -10.88 -0.78
N ALA A 196 8.12 -11.78 -1.41
CA ALA A 196 7.48 -11.53 -2.69
C ALA A 196 6.56 -10.30 -2.63
N LYS A 197 5.81 -10.14 -1.55
CA LYS A 197 4.91 -9.00 -1.34
C LYS A 197 5.66 -7.69 -1.11
N LEU A 198 6.72 -7.69 -0.31
CA LEU A 198 7.54 -6.50 -0.07
C LEU A 198 8.34 -6.10 -1.32
N LYS A 199 8.79 -7.10 -2.09
CA LYS A 199 9.60 -6.90 -3.28
C LYS A 199 8.90 -6.10 -4.37
N ILE A 200 7.57 -6.16 -4.48
CA ILE A 200 6.77 -5.39 -5.46
C ILE A 200 7.12 -3.89 -5.41
N SER A 201 7.25 -3.33 -4.21
CA SER A 201 7.57 -1.90 -4.05
C SER A 201 9.01 -1.60 -4.48
N SER A 202 9.95 -2.48 -4.13
CA SER A 202 11.35 -2.37 -4.55
C SER A 202 11.54 -2.56 -6.06
N ASP A 203 10.81 -3.50 -6.68
CA ASP A 203 10.94 -3.82 -8.11
C ASP A 203 10.54 -2.64 -9.00
N SER A 204 9.69 -1.74 -8.49
CA SER A 204 9.26 -0.51 -9.17
C SER A 204 10.31 0.61 -9.20
N LEU A 205 11.40 0.49 -8.44
CA LEU A 205 12.50 1.46 -8.40
C LEU A 205 13.43 1.27 -9.62
N SER A 206 14.17 2.33 -9.98
CA SER A 206 15.30 2.21 -10.89
C SER A 206 16.42 1.38 -10.25
N ASP A 207 17.26 0.74 -11.05
CA ASP A 207 18.33 -0.14 -10.54
C ASP A 207 19.31 0.61 -9.63
N GLU A 208 19.64 1.86 -9.98
CA GLU A 208 20.46 2.74 -9.14
C GLU A 208 19.85 2.99 -7.74
N VAL A 209 18.53 3.24 -7.66
CA VAL A 209 17.85 3.47 -6.38
C VAL A 209 17.66 2.16 -5.61
N LYS A 210 17.56 1.01 -6.29
CA LYS A 210 17.57 -0.31 -5.64
C LYS A 210 18.91 -0.58 -4.96
N GLU A 211 20.02 -0.32 -5.64
CA GLU A 211 21.36 -0.47 -5.05
C GLU A 211 21.52 0.43 -3.82
N LEU A 212 21.11 1.71 -3.93
CA LEU A 212 21.08 2.64 -2.81
C LEU A 212 20.24 2.12 -1.63
N PHE A 213 19.06 1.55 -1.92
CA PHE A 213 18.19 0.98 -0.89
C PHE A 213 18.86 -0.19 -0.16
N LEU A 214 19.53 -1.08 -0.90
CA LEU A 214 20.25 -2.21 -0.32
C LEU A 214 21.39 -1.75 0.59
N ASP A 215 22.21 -0.80 0.14
CA ASP A 215 23.29 -0.25 0.98
C ASP A 215 22.75 0.46 2.22
N THR A 216 21.65 1.21 2.05
CA THR A 216 20.97 1.87 3.18
C THR A 216 20.46 0.84 4.20
N ALA A 217 19.82 -0.24 3.74
CA ALA A 217 19.30 -1.30 4.60
C ALA A 217 20.40 -2.08 5.31
N CYS A 218 21.47 -2.42 4.60
CA CYS A 218 22.54 -3.26 5.11
C CYS A 218 23.44 -2.53 6.12
N PHE A 219 23.73 -1.25 5.88
CA PHE A 219 24.78 -0.55 6.60
C PHE A 219 24.32 0.69 7.37
N PHE A 220 23.18 1.29 7.00
CA PHE A 220 22.77 2.61 7.49
C PHE A 220 21.39 2.65 8.15
N ALA A 221 20.73 1.51 8.33
CA ALA A 221 19.49 1.43 9.11
C ALA A 221 19.74 1.93 10.56
N GLY A 222 18.91 2.88 11.01
CA GLY A 222 19.03 3.53 12.32
C GLY A 222 20.11 4.61 12.42
N THR A 223 20.80 4.95 11.34
CA THR A 223 21.82 6.00 11.33
C THR A 223 21.25 7.37 10.93
N TYR A 224 21.93 8.46 11.31
CA TYR A 224 21.50 9.83 11.00
C TYR A 224 21.51 10.10 9.48
N GLY A 225 20.35 10.44 8.92
CA GLY A 225 20.15 10.56 7.47
C GLY A 225 21.08 11.55 6.77
N ASN A 226 21.39 12.69 7.40
CA ASN A 226 22.34 13.66 6.82
C ASN A 226 23.76 13.10 6.69
N SER A 227 24.18 12.25 7.63
CA SER A 227 25.49 11.58 7.59
C SER A 227 25.49 10.48 6.56
N THR A 228 24.41 9.68 6.51
CA THR A 228 24.20 8.63 5.51
C THR A 228 24.28 9.18 4.09
N ILE A 229 23.56 10.27 3.81
CA ILE A 229 23.56 10.93 2.49
C ILE A 229 25.00 11.33 2.12
N LYS A 230 25.74 12.01 3.00
CA LYS A 230 27.12 12.45 2.70
C LYS A 230 28.07 11.28 2.38
N ILE A 231 27.95 10.18 3.12
CA ILE A 231 28.78 8.99 2.90
C ILE A 231 28.45 8.36 1.54
N LEU A 232 27.16 8.18 1.25
CA LEU A 232 26.72 7.56 0.01
C LEU A 232 27.02 8.45 -1.22
N GLU A 233 26.91 9.78 -1.12
CA GLU A 233 27.39 10.72 -2.15
C GLU A 233 28.89 10.54 -2.41
N GLY A 234 29.69 10.36 -1.36
CA GLY A 234 31.13 10.05 -1.48
C GLY A 234 31.42 8.71 -2.18
N CYS A 235 30.45 7.79 -2.20
CA CYS A 235 30.50 6.53 -2.94
C CYS A 235 29.96 6.65 -4.38
N ASN A 236 29.72 7.87 -4.87
CA ASN A 236 29.13 8.18 -6.18
C ASN A 236 27.66 7.73 -6.35
N PHE A 237 26.92 7.54 -5.25
CA PHE A 237 25.46 7.48 -5.33
C PHE A 237 24.87 8.88 -5.42
N PHE A 238 23.75 9.03 -6.14
CA PHE A 238 22.91 10.23 -6.06
C PHE A 238 22.00 10.16 -4.83
N ALA A 239 22.60 10.05 -3.65
CA ALA A 239 21.92 9.70 -2.41
C ALA A 239 20.89 10.74 -1.97
N ALA A 240 21.14 12.03 -2.17
CA ALA A 240 20.20 13.08 -1.76
C ALA A 240 18.82 12.91 -2.45
N ILE A 241 18.81 12.64 -3.75
CA ILE A 241 17.57 12.39 -4.51
C ILE A 241 17.06 10.96 -4.28
N GLY A 242 17.95 9.97 -4.23
CA GLY A 242 17.55 8.57 -4.04
C GLY A 242 16.90 8.32 -2.68
N ILE A 243 17.44 8.86 -1.59
CA ILE A 243 16.85 8.77 -0.25
C ILE A 243 15.49 9.48 -0.22
N ARG A 244 15.33 10.61 -0.93
CA ARG A 244 14.01 11.26 -1.09
C ARG A 244 13.03 10.33 -1.80
N VAL A 245 13.42 9.70 -2.92
CA VAL A 245 12.57 8.74 -3.65
C VAL A 245 12.16 7.58 -2.76
N LEU A 246 13.08 7.02 -1.96
CA LEU A 246 12.77 5.93 -1.05
C LEU A 246 11.78 6.34 0.05
N ALA A 247 11.92 7.56 0.59
CA ALA A 247 10.99 8.11 1.56
C ALA A 247 9.61 8.36 0.94
N ASP A 248 9.58 8.90 -0.28
CA ASP A 248 8.33 9.16 -1.00
C ASP A 248 7.59 7.86 -1.34
N ARG A 249 8.33 6.77 -1.59
CA ARG A 249 7.82 5.41 -1.82
C ARG A 249 7.49 4.64 -0.54
N CYS A 250 7.55 5.29 0.63
CA CYS A 250 7.30 4.68 1.93
C CYS A 250 8.19 3.45 2.23
N LEU A 251 9.37 3.36 1.61
CA LEU A 251 10.35 2.29 1.83
C LEU A 251 11.28 2.61 3.01
N ILE A 252 11.41 3.90 3.34
CA ILE A 252 12.09 4.40 4.52
C ILE A 252 11.29 5.53 5.13
N LYS A 253 11.60 5.90 6.37
CA LYS A 253 11.09 7.11 7.02
C LYS A 253 12.16 7.74 7.90
N TYR A 254 12.04 9.04 8.13
CA TYR A 254 12.86 9.73 9.12
C TYR A 254 12.26 9.56 10.51
N GLY A 255 13.09 9.14 11.45
CA GLY A 255 12.76 9.13 12.87
C GLY A 255 12.84 10.52 13.51
N PRO A 256 12.45 10.64 14.79
CA PRO A 256 12.42 11.92 15.50
C PRO A 256 13.78 12.63 15.57
N CYS A 257 14.88 11.88 15.55
CA CYS A 257 16.25 12.41 15.61
C CYS A 257 16.90 12.48 14.22
N ASN A 258 16.10 12.43 13.15
CA ASN A 258 16.54 12.40 11.75
C ASN A 258 17.33 11.13 11.37
N GLU A 259 17.12 10.03 12.09
CA GLU A 259 17.62 8.71 11.74
C GLU A 259 16.78 8.05 10.64
N LEU A 260 17.39 7.24 9.78
CA LEU A 260 16.68 6.47 8.76
C LEU A 260 16.11 5.20 9.38
N LEU A 261 14.78 5.06 9.35
CA LEU A 261 14.06 3.88 9.79
C LEU A 261 13.48 3.15 8.57
N MET A 262 13.47 1.83 8.60
CA MET A 262 13.03 0.95 7.51
C MET A 262 12.02 -0.08 8.03
#